data_AF-A0A8S9PHX7-F1
#
_entry.id   AF-A0A8S9PHX7-F1
#
_cell.length_a   1.000
_cell.length_b   1.000
_cell.length_c   1.000
_cell.angle_alpha   90.00
_cell.angle_beta   90.00
_cell.angle_gamma   90.00
#
_symmetry.space_group_name_H-M   'P 1'
#
loop_
_entity.id
_entity.type
_entity.pdbx_description
1 polymer ?
#
loop_
_entity_poly.entity_id
_entity_poly.type
_entity_poly.pdbx_seq_one_letter_code
_entity_poly.pdbx_strand_id
1 'polypeptide(L)'
;MFTEEKKKNTNYGTMFVYCFFCLVFVVEVVRFAKPYYNFQNLVETEAAIEEGLLDVGILPCNIRSSVSIPARDHKKLSATIREETRTRPPVTYCVKFESFDTMSKLVKDNGDKYESHPFSAGGYNWTFLVYPNADKPVGSGGYVSLYVKIDNSSFIENQNEVYAWIRFLTYKSTTDTYHEFYVTDAQRFHLFKQEYGMLNFLEIGYYQTPVHGFIYNGGQSVFGVDIVVSNPPIWEDVSYEENIPGPVIGWRIDNFSSGEHDSYYTSNSFSSGGRNW
;
A
#
# COMPACT_ATOMS: atom_id res chain seq x y z
N MET A 1 18.02 -57.66 56.61
CA MET A 1 16.80 -57.60 55.79
C MET A 1 17.11 -56.67 54.62
N PHE A 2 16.88 -57.17 53.40
CA PHE A 2 17.35 -56.63 52.13
C PHE A 2 16.62 -55.35 51.67
N THR A 3 17.31 -54.59 50.80
CA THR A 3 16.84 -53.75 49.67
C THR A 3 16.01 -52.48 49.98
N GLU A 4 16.13 -51.36 49.26
CA GLU A 4 16.50 -51.15 47.85
C GLU A 4 16.86 -49.67 47.60
N GLU A 5 17.97 -49.38 46.91
CA GLU A 5 18.26 -48.05 46.34
C GLU A 5 17.53 -47.88 45.00
N LYS A 6 16.60 -46.92 44.93
CA LYS A 6 15.96 -46.54 43.66
C LYS A 6 16.91 -45.70 42.80
N LYS A 7 17.57 -46.37 41.84
CA LYS A 7 18.33 -45.76 40.75
C LYS A 7 17.38 -45.01 39.80
N LYS A 8 17.45 -43.66 39.82
CA LYS A 8 16.71 -42.79 38.89
C LYS A 8 17.41 -42.83 37.53
N ASN A 9 16.93 -43.69 36.63
CA ASN A 9 17.40 -43.73 35.24
C ASN A 9 16.95 -42.45 34.52
N THR A 10 17.86 -41.50 34.36
CA THR A 10 17.68 -40.34 33.49
C THR A 10 17.63 -40.84 32.04
N ASN A 11 16.47 -40.70 31.41
CA ASN A 11 16.23 -41.21 30.06
C ASN A 11 16.91 -40.28 29.02
N TYR A 12 18.18 -40.55 28.73
CA TYR A 12 18.96 -39.82 27.72
C TYR A 12 18.35 -39.94 26.30
N GLY A 13 17.51 -40.95 26.05
CA GLY A 13 16.81 -41.14 24.78
C GLY A 13 15.79 -40.03 24.47
N THR A 14 15.03 -39.56 25.45
CA THR A 14 14.05 -38.47 25.26
C THR A 14 14.70 -37.10 25.04
N MET A 15 15.86 -36.86 25.66
CA MET A 15 16.63 -35.63 25.43
C MET A 15 17.24 -35.60 24.02
N PHE A 16 17.73 -36.75 23.53
CA PHE A 16 18.26 -36.84 22.17
C PHE A 16 17.19 -36.61 21.09
N VAL A 17 15.98 -37.14 21.29
CA VAL A 17 14.86 -36.94 20.37
C VAL A 17 14.45 -35.46 20.35
N TYR A 18 14.37 -34.80 21.52
CA TYR A 18 14.02 -33.38 21.59
C TYR A 18 15.09 -32.49 20.92
N CYS A 19 16.37 -32.76 21.17
CA CYS A 19 17.46 -32.04 20.51
C CYS A 19 17.48 -32.25 18.99
N PHE A 20 17.17 -33.47 18.51
CA PHE A 20 17.10 -33.75 17.07
C PHE A 20 15.94 -33.01 16.41
N PHE A 21 14.74 -32.99 17.01
CA PHE A 21 13.61 -32.22 16.49
C PHE A 21 13.85 -30.70 16.55
N CYS A 22 14.47 -30.18 17.60
CA CYS A 22 14.85 -28.76 17.66
C CYS A 22 15.85 -28.38 16.56
N LEU A 23 16.83 -29.24 16.26
CA LEU A 23 17.80 -28.98 15.18
C LEU A 23 17.15 -29.06 13.80
N VAL A 24 16.25 -30.01 13.55
CA VAL A 24 15.51 -30.09 12.28
C VAL A 24 14.63 -28.86 12.08
N PHE A 25 13.91 -28.40 13.11
CA PHE A 25 13.11 -27.17 13.03
C PHE A 25 13.96 -25.92 12.79
N VAL A 26 15.13 -25.79 13.43
CA VAL A 26 16.03 -24.66 13.18
C VAL A 26 16.60 -24.71 11.76
N VAL A 27 16.94 -25.90 11.23
CA VAL A 27 17.42 -26.06 9.85
C VAL A 27 16.32 -25.79 8.82
N GLU A 28 15.07 -26.19 9.07
CA GLU A 28 13.93 -25.86 8.20
C GLU A 28 13.57 -24.38 8.25
N VAL A 29 13.52 -23.75 9.44
CA VAL A 29 13.30 -22.30 9.56
C VAL A 29 14.43 -21.51 8.89
N VAL A 30 15.69 -21.96 8.97
CA VAL A 30 16.81 -21.33 8.23
C VAL A 30 16.74 -21.58 6.72
N ARG A 31 16.16 -22.71 6.27
CA ARG A 31 15.84 -22.93 4.85
C ARG A 31 14.70 -22.04 4.35
N PHE A 32 13.73 -21.71 5.19
CA PHE A 32 12.62 -20.80 4.88
C PHE A 32 12.96 -19.31 5.10
N ALA A 33 13.97 -19.00 5.92
CA ALA A 33 14.43 -17.65 6.23
C ALA A 33 15.69 -17.23 5.45
N LYS A 34 15.89 -17.74 4.23
CA LYS A 34 16.82 -17.08 3.30
C LYS A 34 16.20 -15.74 2.89
N PRO A 35 16.86 -14.60 3.17
CA PRO A 35 16.33 -13.30 2.77
C PRO A 35 16.34 -13.23 1.25
N TYR A 36 15.18 -12.98 0.65
CA TYR A 36 15.00 -12.75 -0.77
C TYR A 36 15.54 -11.35 -1.11
N TYR A 37 16.87 -11.19 -1.11
CA TYR A 37 17.56 -10.07 -1.74
C TYR A 37 18.32 -10.59 -2.96
N ASN A 38 17.63 -10.61 -4.10
CA ASN A 38 18.14 -10.17 -5.39
C ASN A 38 17.02 -10.25 -6.43
N PHE A 39 16.43 -9.11 -6.77
CA PHE A 39 15.62 -8.99 -7.98
C PHE A 39 16.33 -8.07 -8.96
N GLN A 40 17.47 -8.54 -9.46
CA GLN A 40 18.02 -8.06 -10.71
C GLN A 40 18.55 -9.28 -11.46
N ASN A 41 17.89 -9.58 -12.59
CA ASN A 41 18.27 -10.55 -13.62
C ASN A 41 17.87 -12.02 -13.37
N LEU A 42 16.63 -12.37 -13.75
CA LEU A 42 16.25 -13.71 -14.18
C LEU A 42 15.29 -13.56 -15.36
N VAL A 43 15.83 -13.75 -16.57
CA VAL A 43 15.07 -13.95 -17.81
C VAL A 43 14.66 -15.42 -17.81
N GLU A 44 13.37 -15.69 -17.68
CA GLU A 44 12.84 -17.05 -17.62
C GLU A 44 12.26 -17.45 -18.98
N THR A 45 12.59 -18.67 -19.38
CA THR A 45 12.42 -19.25 -20.71
C THR A 45 11.02 -19.90 -20.80
N GLU A 46 10.23 -19.54 -21.81
CA GLU A 46 8.87 -20.08 -22.03
C GLU A 46 8.88 -21.51 -22.62
N ALA A 47 7.93 -22.35 -22.15
CA ALA A 47 7.50 -23.57 -22.83
C ALA A 47 5.97 -23.50 -23.02
N ALA A 48 5.53 -23.60 -24.28
CA ALA A 48 4.15 -23.45 -24.71
C ALA A 48 3.38 -24.79 -24.68
N ILE A 49 2.10 -24.75 -24.28
CA ILE A 49 1.08 -25.75 -24.61
C ILE A 49 -0.19 -25.00 -25.02
N GLU A 50 -0.70 -25.36 -26.19
CA GLU A 50 -1.83 -24.76 -26.93
C GLU A 50 -3.09 -25.60 -26.72
N GLU A 51 -4.26 -24.99 -26.41
CA GLU A 51 -5.58 -25.55 -26.74
C GLU A 51 -6.65 -24.46 -26.96
N GLY A 52 -7.30 -24.49 -28.14
CA GLY A 52 -8.76 -24.52 -28.34
C GLY A 52 -9.62 -23.30 -27.97
N LEU A 53 -9.97 -22.49 -28.99
CA LEU A 53 -10.90 -21.36 -28.96
C LEU A 53 -12.39 -21.79 -29.13
N LEU A 54 -13.31 -21.19 -28.37
CA LEU A 54 -14.71 -20.93 -28.79
C LEU A 54 -15.17 -19.55 -28.29
N ASP A 55 -15.90 -18.87 -29.18
CA ASP A 55 -16.13 -17.43 -29.30
C ASP A 55 -17.28 -16.91 -28.42
N VAL A 56 -17.01 -15.97 -27.50
CA VAL A 56 -18.00 -15.13 -26.81
C VAL A 56 -17.42 -13.72 -26.69
N GLY A 57 -18.16 -12.72 -27.18
CA GLY A 57 -17.75 -11.32 -27.28
C GLY A 57 -17.15 -10.75 -25.99
N ILE A 58 -15.91 -10.26 -26.10
CA ILE A 58 -15.07 -9.78 -24.99
C ILE A 58 -15.33 -8.28 -24.77
N LEU A 59 -15.89 -7.92 -23.61
CA LEU A 59 -15.85 -6.55 -23.07
C LEU A 59 -14.43 -6.23 -22.52
N PRO A 60 -13.96 -4.97 -22.61
CA PRO A 60 -12.56 -4.59 -22.38
C PRO A 60 -12.05 -4.72 -20.93
N CYS A 61 -12.86 -5.18 -19.98
CA CYS A 61 -12.52 -5.26 -18.55
C CYS A 61 -12.54 -6.68 -17.97
N ASN A 62 -12.55 -7.75 -18.78
CA ASN A 62 -12.43 -9.11 -18.27
C ASN A 62 -10.96 -9.56 -18.23
N ILE A 63 -10.41 -9.71 -17.03
CA ILE A 63 -9.11 -10.36 -16.81
C ILE A 63 -9.29 -11.88 -16.88
N ARG A 64 -9.18 -12.47 -18.09
CA ARG A 64 -8.43 -13.70 -18.44
C ARG A 64 -8.82 -14.23 -19.82
N SER A 65 -7.92 -14.13 -20.79
CA SER A 65 -7.22 -15.27 -21.41
C SER A 65 -6.17 -14.73 -22.40
N SER A 66 -5.00 -15.36 -22.41
CA SER A 66 -3.79 -14.92 -23.08
C SER A 66 -3.89 -15.01 -24.61
N VAL A 67 -3.88 -13.86 -25.29
CA VAL A 67 -3.46 -13.77 -26.68
C VAL A 67 -1.94 -13.61 -26.67
N SER A 68 -1.20 -14.63 -27.12
CA SER A 68 0.24 -14.54 -27.34
C SER A 68 0.52 -13.65 -28.55
N ILE A 69 0.64 -12.34 -28.31
CA ILE A 69 1.23 -11.40 -29.24
C ILE A 69 2.75 -11.63 -29.19
N PRO A 70 3.47 -11.72 -30.32
CA PRO A 70 4.92 -11.82 -30.32
C PRO A 70 5.50 -10.66 -29.50
N ALA A 71 6.31 -11.00 -28.48
CA ALA A 71 6.88 -10.05 -27.54
C ALA A 71 7.62 -8.94 -28.31
N ARG A 72 6.97 -7.80 -28.46
CA ARG A 72 7.70 -6.54 -28.64
C ARG A 72 8.38 -6.29 -27.32
N ASP A 73 9.69 -6.05 -27.37
CA ASP A 73 10.53 -5.66 -26.23
C ASP A 73 9.99 -4.34 -25.63
N HIS A 74 8.88 -4.42 -24.92
CA HIS A 74 8.45 -3.38 -24.01
C HIS A 74 9.40 -3.48 -22.84
N LYS A 75 10.53 -2.75 -22.94
CA LYS A 75 11.41 -2.46 -21.82
C LYS A 75 10.51 -2.04 -20.65
N LYS A 76 10.25 -2.97 -19.73
CA LYS A 76 9.42 -2.75 -18.54
C LYS A 76 9.94 -1.47 -17.90
N LEU A 77 9.15 -0.40 -17.97
CA LEU A 77 9.51 0.85 -17.30
C LEU A 77 9.65 0.49 -15.83
N SER A 78 10.88 0.48 -15.33
CA SER A 78 11.12 0.45 -13.90
C SER A 78 10.38 1.65 -13.32
N ALA A 79 9.50 1.44 -12.35
CA ALA A 79 8.71 2.50 -11.77
C ALA A 79 9.62 3.67 -11.36
N THR A 80 9.35 4.86 -11.90
CA THR A 80 10.22 6.02 -11.72
C THR A 80 9.94 6.64 -10.36
N ILE A 81 10.97 6.72 -9.52
CA ILE A 81 10.93 7.52 -8.29
C ILE A 81 10.99 8.99 -8.69
N ARG A 82 10.05 9.78 -8.18
CA ARG A 82 10.01 11.24 -8.34
C ARG A 82 10.32 11.91 -7.01
N GLU A 83 11.07 12.99 -7.12
CA GLU A 83 11.45 13.88 -6.04
C GLU A 83 10.90 15.27 -6.38
N GLU A 84 10.02 15.79 -5.53
CA GLU A 84 9.34 17.06 -5.75
C GLU A 84 9.33 17.89 -4.46
N THR A 85 8.87 19.14 -4.56
CA THR A 85 8.72 20.01 -3.40
C THR A 85 7.37 20.71 -3.49
N ARG A 86 6.64 20.76 -2.38
CA ARG A 86 5.34 21.42 -2.28
C ARG A 86 5.19 22.21 -0.98
N THR A 87 4.37 23.25 -0.99
CA THR A 87 4.11 24.09 0.19
C THR A 87 3.08 23.48 1.14
N ARG A 88 2.13 22.72 0.61
CA ARG A 88 1.07 22.09 1.41
C ARG A 88 1.69 21.01 2.34
N PRO A 89 1.16 20.78 3.55
CA PRO A 89 1.55 19.66 4.41
C PRO A 89 0.96 18.31 3.97
N PRO A 90 1.45 17.17 4.50
CA PRO A 90 0.83 15.87 4.33
C PRO A 90 -0.63 15.86 4.81
N VAL A 91 -1.47 15.16 4.07
CA VAL A 91 -2.92 15.11 4.25
C VAL A 91 -3.32 13.90 5.08
N THR A 92 -2.60 12.78 4.96
CA THR A 92 -2.97 11.54 5.64
C THR A 92 -2.41 11.45 7.06
N TYR A 93 -1.09 11.57 7.21
CA TYR A 93 -0.47 11.48 8.54
C TYR A 93 0.82 12.30 8.61
N CYS A 94 1.04 12.93 9.76
CA CYS A 94 2.26 13.66 10.10
C CYS A 94 2.72 13.27 11.51
N VAL A 95 4.03 13.21 11.70
CA VAL A 95 4.67 13.13 13.01
C VAL A 95 5.75 14.20 13.12
N LYS A 96 5.75 14.91 14.24
CA LYS A 96 6.80 15.85 14.62
C LYS A 96 7.60 15.23 15.77
N PHE A 97 8.91 15.21 15.63
CA PHE A 97 9.83 14.87 16.71
C PHE A 97 10.36 16.16 17.33
N GLU A 98 10.38 16.23 18.65
CA GLU A 98 11.00 17.35 19.37
C GLU A 98 12.53 17.34 19.21
N SER A 99 13.12 16.14 19.06
CA SER A 99 14.53 15.96 18.76
C SER A 99 14.72 14.70 17.91
N PHE A 100 15.19 14.88 16.68
CA PHE A 100 15.53 13.76 15.79
C PHE A 100 16.60 12.87 16.42
N ASP A 101 17.64 13.45 17.00
CA ASP A 101 18.71 12.70 17.67
C ASP A 101 18.21 11.88 18.85
N THR A 102 17.31 12.44 19.66
CA THR A 102 16.72 11.73 20.80
C THR A 102 15.88 10.56 20.31
N MET A 103 15.02 10.79 19.31
CA MET A 103 14.24 9.71 18.68
C MET A 103 15.17 8.63 18.12
N SER A 104 16.19 9.03 17.37
CA SER A 104 17.17 8.13 16.75
C SER A 104 17.89 7.27 17.77
N LYS A 105 18.24 7.81 18.95
CA LYS A 105 18.83 7.04 20.05
C LYS A 105 17.85 6.07 20.70
N LEU A 106 16.62 6.52 20.98
CA LEU A 106 15.61 5.72 21.68
C LEU A 106 15.16 4.49 20.87
N VAL A 107 15.16 4.59 19.54
CA VAL A 107 14.68 3.49 18.70
C VAL A 107 15.74 2.42 18.43
N LYS A 108 17.03 2.67 18.68
CA LYS A 108 18.12 1.69 18.47
C LYS A 108 17.89 0.40 19.23
N ASP A 109 17.49 0.51 20.49
CA ASP A 109 17.23 -0.66 21.34
C ASP A 109 15.79 -1.19 21.20
N ASN A 110 14.97 -0.56 20.35
CA ASN A 110 13.55 -0.87 20.18
C ASN A 110 13.19 -1.15 18.71
N GLY A 111 13.94 -2.05 18.08
CA GLY A 111 13.65 -2.50 16.71
C GLY A 111 14.04 -1.51 15.61
N ASP A 112 14.95 -0.59 15.90
CA ASP A 112 15.57 0.38 14.99
C ASP A 112 14.61 1.35 14.30
N LYS A 113 13.38 1.49 14.81
CA LYS A 113 12.36 2.32 14.18
C LYS A 113 11.44 3.01 15.18
N TYR A 114 10.98 4.19 14.79
CA TYR A 114 9.74 4.73 15.32
C TYR A 114 8.56 4.08 14.59
N GLU A 115 7.53 3.73 15.35
CA GLU A 115 6.29 3.15 14.88
C GLU A 115 5.12 4.00 15.40
N SER A 116 4.29 4.51 14.50
CA SER A 116 3.13 5.32 14.89
C SER A 116 2.04 4.47 15.54
N HIS A 117 1.11 5.14 16.22
CA HIS A 117 -0.20 4.51 16.42
C HIS A 117 -0.90 4.28 15.07
N PRO A 118 -1.79 3.27 14.98
CA PRO A 118 -2.59 3.05 13.77
C PRO A 118 -3.45 4.29 13.44
N PHE A 119 -3.56 4.60 12.16
CA PHE A 119 -4.42 5.67 11.64
C PHE A 119 -5.14 5.22 10.37
N SER A 120 -6.33 5.78 10.12
CA SER A 120 -7.18 5.34 9.02
C SER A 120 -6.99 6.19 7.76
N ALA A 121 -6.87 5.54 6.61
CA ALA A 121 -6.79 6.19 5.30
C ALA A 121 -7.39 5.30 4.21
N GLY A 122 -8.24 5.88 3.37
CA GLY A 122 -8.88 5.16 2.27
C GLY A 122 -9.77 3.98 2.68
N GLY A 123 -10.21 3.92 3.94
CA GLY A 123 -11.00 2.80 4.47
C GLY A 123 -10.17 1.69 5.15
N TYR A 124 -8.86 1.88 5.30
CA TYR A 124 -7.96 0.90 5.92
C TYR A 124 -7.16 1.51 7.05
N ASN A 125 -6.64 0.64 7.93
CA ASN A 125 -5.74 1.05 9.01
C ASN A 125 -4.29 0.89 8.58
N TRP A 126 -3.52 1.95 8.81
CA TRP A 126 -2.12 2.08 8.43
C TRP A 126 -1.27 2.41 9.64
N THR A 127 0.00 2.03 9.57
CA THR A 127 1.05 2.41 10.52
C THR A 127 2.21 3.03 9.76
N PHE A 128 2.73 4.15 10.25
CA PHE A 128 3.85 4.87 9.66
C PHE A 128 5.13 4.53 10.43
N LEU A 129 6.18 4.20 9.69
CA LEU A 129 7.46 3.74 10.24
C LEU A 129 8.59 4.65 9.79
N VAL A 130 9.42 5.08 10.72
CA VAL A 130 10.61 5.90 10.45
C VAL A 130 11.85 5.18 10.96
N TYR A 131 12.78 4.88 10.07
CA TYR A 131 14.05 4.23 10.36
C TYR A 131 15.20 5.24 10.16
N PRO A 132 15.84 5.73 11.22
CA PRO A 132 16.95 6.69 11.08
C PRO A 132 18.21 6.11 10.44
N ASN A 133 18.51 4.82 10.69
CA ASN A 133 19.68 4.06 10.22
C ASN A 133 21.05 4.75 10.36
N ALA A 134 21.29 5.47 11.46
CA ALA A 134 22.55 6.19 11.69
C ALA A 134 23.80 5.29 11.71
N ASP A 135 23.68 4.08 12.27
CA ASP A 135 24.84 3.23 12.61
C ASP A 135 24.84 1.87 11.88
N LYS A 136 24.16 1.76 10.73
CA LYS A 136 24.04 0.47 10.02
C LYS A 136 25.20 0.26 9.03
N PRO A 137 25.93 -0.87 9.11
CA PRO A 137 27.20 -1.04 8.38
C PRO A 137 27.06 -1.33 6.88
N VAL A 138 25.88 -1.72 6.36
CA VAL A 138 25.66 -2.02 4.92
C VAL A 138 24.18 -1.79 4.55
N GLY A 139 23.88 -1.31 3.34
CA GLY A 139 22.52 -1.14 2.81
C GLY A 139 21.99 0.29 3.01
N SER A 140 20.93 0.47 3.80
CA SER A 140 20.37 1.78 4.18
C SER A 140 21.21 2.57 5.18
N GLY A 141 22.44 2.12 5.46
CA GLY A 141 23.37 2.83 6.34
C GLY A 141 23.59 4.25 5.83
N GLY A 142 23.35 5.24 6.70
CA GLY A 142 23.48 6.64 6.34
C GLY A 142 22.25 7.27 5.68
N TYR A 143 21.12 6.57 5.59
CA TYR A 143 19.85 7.12 5.09
C TYR A 143 18.71 6.93 6.08
N VAL A 144 17.88 7.96 6.23
CA VAL A 144 16.55 7.78 6.81
C VAL A 144 15.70 7.00 5.81
N SER A 145 15.02 5.96 6.27
CA SER A 145 14.04 5.20 5.49
C SER A 145 12.64 5.42 6.05
N LEU A 146 11.65 5.52 5.16
CA LEU A 146 10.25 5.72 5.52
C LEU A 146 9.41 4.59 4.94
N TYR A 147 8.52 4.02 5.75
CA TYR A 147 7.63 2.95 5.34
C TYR A 147 6.21 3.20 5.83
N VAL A 148 5.26 2.57 5.13
CA VAL A 148 3.90 2.36 5.61
C VAL A 148 3.62 0.87 5.68
N LYS A 149 2.82 0.50 6.66
CA LYS A 149 2.29 -0.85 6.84
C LYS A 149 0.77 -0.79 6.90
N ILE A 150 0.09 -1.62 6.13
CA ILE A 150 -1.36 -1.81 6.23
C ILE A 150 -1.68 -2.96 7.20
N ASP A 151 -2.73 -2.80 8.00
CA ASP A 151 -3.15 -3.80 8.98
C ASP A 151 -3.70 -5.07 8.32
N ASN A 152 -3.36 -6.25 8.84
CA ASN A 152 -3.80 -7.54 8.32
C ASN A 152 -5.32 -7.74 8.34
N SER A 153 -6.02 -7.15 9.32
CA SER A 153 -7.48 -7.16 9.39
C SER A 153 -8.12 -6.64 8.10
N SER A 154 -7.44 -5.73 7.41
CA SER A 154 -7.84 -5.18 6.10
C SER A 154 -8.01 -6.24 5.01
N PHE A 155 -7.22 -7.33 5.05
CA PHE A 155 -7.25 -8.36 4.01
C PHE A 155 -8.17 -9.53 4.33
N ILE A 156 -8.44 -9.76 5.61
CA ILE A 156 -9.25 -10.90 6.06
C ILE A 156 -10.73 -10.66 5.72
N GLU A 157 -11.16 -9.40 5.75
CA GLU A 157 -12.59 -9.12 5.73
C GLU A 157 -13.19 -9.03 4.33
N ASN A 158 -12.54 -8.42 3.33
CA ASN A 158 -13.22 -8.16 2.05
C ASN A 158 -12.34 -8.01 0.80
N GLN A 159 -11.01 -8.06 0.90
CA GLN A 159 -10.16 -7.70 -0.23
C GLN A 159 -8.85 -8.48 -0.25
N ASN A 160 -8.63 -9.25 -1.31
CA ASN A 160 -7.38 -9.99 -1.49
C ASN A 160 -6.17 -9.06 -1.61
N GLU A 161 -6.38 -7.85 -2.15
CA GLU A 161 -5.31 -6.90 -2.50
C GLU A 161 -5.82 -5.46 -2.40
N VAL A 162 -4.94 -4.55 -1.97
CA VAL A 162 -5.19 -3.11 -1.88
C VAL A 162 -4.14 -2.40 -2.73
N TYR A 163 -4.57 -1.50 -3.61
CA TYR A 163 -3.67 -0.67 -4.40
C TYR A 163 -3.67 0.75 -3.86
N ALA A 164 -2.51 1.32 -3.53
CA ALA A 164 -2.45 2.68 -3.00
C ALA A 164 -1.27 3.48 -3.55
N TRP A 165 -1.51 4.75 -3.89
CA TRP A 165 -0.42 5.70 -4.15
C TRP A 165 0.11 6.22 -2.82
N ILE A 166 1.43 6.11 -2.64
CA ILE A 166 2.12 6.49 -1.42
C ILE A 166 3.11 7.61 -1.75
N ARG A 167 2.99 8.74 -1.05
CA ARG A 167 3.98 9.83 -1.09
C ARG A 167 4.56 10.03 0.30
N PHE A 168 5.88 9.98 0.41
CA PHE A 168 6.59 10.22 1.65
C PHE A 168 7.09 11.66 1.68
N LEU A 169 7.01 12.33 2.83
CA LEU A 169 7.30 13.74 2.95
C LEU A 169 8.15 14.04 4.20
N THR A 170 9.00 15.05 4.08
CA THR A 170 9.73 15.66 5.20
C THR A 170 9.66 17.17 5.09
N TYR A 171 9.49 17.86 6.22
CA TYR A 171 9.47 19.33 6.24
C TYR A 171 10.88 19.90 6.10
N LYS A 172 11.01 20.98 5.35
CA LYS A 172 12.24 21.76 5.16
C LYS A 172 11.99 23.20 5.56
N SER A 173 12.48 23.55 6.75
CA SER A 173 12.25 24.85 7.39
C SER A 173 12.88 26.04 6.66
N THR A 174 13.96 25.84 5.92
CA THR A 174 14.67 26.92 5.19
C THR A 174 13.85 27.49 4.05
N THR A 175 12.94 26.69 3.48
CA THR A 175 12.08 27.09 2.37
C THR A 175 10.60 27.13 2.74
N ASP A 176 10.25 26.74 3.97
CA ASP A 176 8.87 26.54 4.42
C ASP A 176 8.07 25.64 3.45
N THR A 177 8.68 24.50 3.10
CA THR A 177 8.09 23.53 2.17
C THR A 177 8.28 22.10 2.66
N TYR A 178 7.57 21.18 2.02
CA TYR A 178 7.74 19.74 2.18
C TYR A 178 8.46 19.19 0.95
N HIS A 179 9.50 18.44 1.24
CA HIS A 179 10.22 17.65 0.26
C HIS A 179 9.57 16.28 0.17
N GLU A 180 9.18 15.85 -1.03
CA GLU A 180 8.40 14.64 -1.23
C GLU A 180 9.05 13.66 -2.20
N PHE A 181 8.95 12.38 -1.84
CA PHE A 181 9.37 11.25 -2.67
C PHE A 181 8.21 10.31 -2.90
N TYR A 182 7.98 9.95 -4.16
CA TYR A 182 6.91 9.02 -4.51
C TYR A 182 7.23 8.21 -5.76
N VAL A 183 6.53 7.09 -5.91
CA VAL A 183 6.55 6.29 -7.15
C VAL A 183 5.26 6.58 -7.91
N THR A 184 5.36 6.64 -9.25
CA THR A 184 4.22 6.97 -10.11
C THR A 184 3.09 5.93 -10.04
N ASP A 185 3.44 4.69 -9.76
CA ASP A 185 2.53 3.56 -9.80
C ASP A 185 1.92 3.31 -8.42
N ALA A 186 0.66 2.89 -8.41
CA ALA A 186 0.01 2.42 -7.20
C ALA A 186 0.73 1.17 -6.68
N GLN A 187 1.00 1.16 -5.38
CA GLN A 187 1.66 0.06 -4.70
C GLN A 187 0.62 -0.99 -4.32
N ARG A 188 0.90 -2.24 -4.70
CA ARG A 188 0.06 -3.40 -4.40
C ARG A 188 0.43 -3.95 -3.03
N PHE A 189 -0.54 -3.93 -2.13
CA PHE A 189 -0.51 -4.53 -0.81
C PHE A 189 -1.39 -5.78 -0.78
N HIS A 190 -0.94 -6.83 -0.11
CA HIS A 190 -1.69 -8.07 0.07
C HIS A 190 -1.18 -8.79 1.32
N LEU A 191 -1.82 -9.90 1.70
CA LEU A 191 -1.51 -10.65 2.92
C LEU A 191 -0.02 -11.02 3.08
N PHE A 192 0.72 -11.18 1.98
CA PHE A 192 2.15 -11.52 1.99
C PHE A 192 3.08 -10.32 1.72
N LYS A 193 2.52 -9.14 1.47
CA LYS A 193 3.25 -7.89 1.23
C LYS A 193 2.44 -6.72 1.80
N GLN A 194 2.57 -6.52 3.11
CA GLN A 194 1.81 -5.52 3.87
C GLN A 194 2.55 -4.18 3.98
N GLU A 195 3.83 -4.15 3.62
CA GLU A 195 4.72 -3.00 3.80
C GLU A 195 5.23 -2.49 2.46
N TYR A 196 5.31 -1.17 2.36
CA TYR A 196 5.96 -0.46 1.26
C TYR A 196 6.72 0.72 1.83
N GLY A 197 7.90 1.00 1.29
CA GLY A 197 8.68 2.14 1.73
C GLY A 197 9.78 2.54 0.80
N MET A 198 10.40 3.66 1.15
CA MET A 198 11.53 4.25 0.48
C MET A 198 12.77 3.99 1.35
N LEU A 199 13.58 3.01 0.95
CA LEU A 199 14.77 2.60 1.70
C LEU A 199 15.78 3.75 1.82
N ASN A 200 16.02 4.47 0.73
CA ASN A 200 16.95 5.59 0.68
C ASN A 200 16.14 6.89 0.50
N PHE A 201 15.31 7.24 1.48
CA PHE A 201 14.45 8.42 1.36
C PHE A 201 15.27 9.70 1.38
N LEU A 202 16.09 9.91 2.42
CA LEU A 202 16.98 11.07 2.48
C LEU A 202 18.20 10.75 3.35
N GLU A 203 19.37 11.23 2.94
CA GLU A 203 20.61 10.98 3.67
C GLU A 203 20.53 11.52 5.10
N ILE A 204 21.02 10.76 6.07
CA ILE A 204 20.95 11.13 7.48
C ILE A 204 21.74 12.41 7.78
N GLY A 205 22.76 12.75 6.99
CA GLY A 205 23.51 14.01 7.12
C GLY A 205 22.63 15.26 7.03
N TYR A 206 21.54 15.19 6.25
CA TYR A 206 20.52 16.24 6.18
C TYR A 206 19.78 16.45 7.51
N TYR A 207 19.67 15.39 8.32
CA TYR A 207 19.13 15.39 9.68
C TYR A 207 20.22 15.45 10.75
N GLN A 208 21.41 15.94 10.43
CA GLN A 208 22.48 16.19 11.40
C GLN A 208 23.00 17.63 11.29
N THR A 209 22.79 18.27 10.14
CA THR A 209 23.29 19.62 9.88
C THR A 209 22.12 20.60 9.70
N PRO A 210 21.89 21.53 10.65
CA PRO A 210 20.76 22.47 10.61
C PRO A 210 20.69 23.34 9.35
N VAL A 211 21.83 23.58 8.68
CA VAL A 211 21.90 24.41 7.46
C VAL A 211 21.02 23.89 6.31
N HIS A 212 20.72 22.58 6.30
CA HIS A 212 19.88 21.99 5.27
C HIS A 212 18.38 22.20 5.50
N GLY A 213 17.97 22.58 6.72
CA GLY A 213 16.60 22.93 7.05
C GLY A 213 15.69 21.77 7.44
N PHE A 214 16.13 20.51 7.38
CA PHE A 214 15.35 19.34 7.80
C PHE A 214 15.35 19.13 9.33
N ILE A 215 16.23 19.84 10.03
CA ILE A 215 16.19 20.04 11.47
C ILE A 215 16.11 21.53 11.79
N TYR A 216 15.27 21.89 12.75
CA TYR A 216 15.05 23.27 13.17
C TYR A 216 14.79 23.34 14.68
N ASN A 217 14.73 24.55 15.26
CA ASN A 217 14.40 24.79 16.68
C ASN A 217 15.18 23.89 17.67
N GLY A 218 16.48 23.67 17.45
CA GLY A 218 17.33 22.89 18.35
C GLY A 218 17.19 21.37 18.25
N GLY A 219 16.56 20.83 17.19
CA GLY A 219 16.51 19.38 16.95
C GLY A 219 15.21 18.85 16.33
N GLN A 220 14.20 19.70 16.18
CA GLN A 220 12.89 19.32 15.68
C GLN A 220 12.95 18.87 14.23
N SER A 221 12.20 17.81 13.89
CA SER A 221 12.01 17.32 12.52
C SER A 221 10.57 16.87 12.32
N VAL A 222 10.07 16.93 11.09
CA VAL A 222 8.70 16.52 10.75
C VAL A 222 8.75 15.60 9.55
N PHE A 223 8.06 14.47 9.68
CA PHE A 223 7.85 13.48 8.62
C PHE A 223 6.35 13.29 8.41
N GLY A 224 5.97 12.89 7.20
CA GLY A 224 4.61 12.49 6.94
C GLY A 224 4.46 11.65 5.69
N VAL A 225 3.21 11.27 5.46
CA VAL A 225 2.84 10.42 4.34
C VAL A 225 1.46 10.82 3.82
N ASP A 226 1.30 10.78 2.50
CA ASP A 226 0.00 10.78 1.82
C ASP A 226 -0.29 9.38 1.29
N ILE A 227 -1.48 8.88 1.60
CA ILE A 227 -1.99 7.60 1.14
C ILE A 227 -3.30 7.83 0.42
N VAL A 228 -3.35 7.47 -0.86
CA VAL A 228 -4.56 7.46 -1.67
C VAL A 228 -4.82 6.04 -2.11
N VAL A 229 -5.87 5.41 -1.58
CA VAL A 229 -6.25 4.05 -1.97
C VAL A 229 -7.08 4.09 -3.24
N SER A 230 -6.67 3.27 -4.21
CA SER A 230 -7.40 3.03 -5.46
C SER A 230 -8.51 2.03 -5.19
N ASN A 231 -9.75 2.50 -5.27
CA ASN A 231 -10.90 1.61 -5.35
C ASN A 231 -11.03 1.05 -6.77
N PRO A 232 -11.57 -0.16 -6.94
CA PRO A 232 -11.95 -0.63 -8.27
C PRO A 232 -12.92 0.38 -8.90
N PRO A 233 -12.80 0.63 -10.21
CA PRO A 233 -13.69 1.57 -10.89
C PRO A 233 -15.14 1.10 -10.78
N ILE A 234 -16.03 2.06 -10.51
CA ILE A 234 -17.47 1.85 -10.67
C ILE A 234 -17.73 1.98 -12.18
N TRP A 235 -18.14 0.90 -12.80
CA TRP A 235 -18.58 0.93 -14.20
C TRP A 235 -20.09 1.06 -14.26
N GLU A 236 -20.57 1.86 -15.21
CA GLU A 236 -21.96 1.80 -15.68
C GLU A 236 -21.99 1.12 -17.05
N ASP A 237 -22.96 0.24 -17.23
CA ASP A 237 -23.30 -0.28 -18.54
C ASP A 237 -24.46 0.56 -19.08
N VAL A 238 -24.20 1.36 -20.11
CA VAL A 238 -25.17 2.28 -20.68
C VAL A 238 -25.60 1.76 -22.04
N SER A 239 -26.81 1.20 -22.09
CA SER A 239 -27.50 0.91 -23.34
C SER A 239 -28.51 2.02 -23.65
N TYR A 240 -28.53 2.50 -24.89
CA TYR A 240 -29.61 3.35 -25.42
C TYR A 240 -30.52 2.50 -26.30
N GLU A 241 -31.84 2.66 -26.16
CA GLU A 241 -32.79 2.06 -27.10
C GLU A 241 -32.73 2.82 -28.43
N GLU A 242 -32.38 2.16 -29.54
CA GLU A 242 -32.35 2.79 -30.87
C GLU A 242 -33.74 3.12 -31.42
N ASN A 243 -34.79 2.45 -30.92
CA ASN A 243 -36.16 2.55 -31.43
C ASN A 243 -37.17 2.82 -30.31
N ILE A 244 -37.06 3.97 -29.65
CA ILE A 244 -38.00 4.37 -28.58
C ILE A 244 -39.43 4.49 -29.15
N PRO A 245 -40.39 3.63 -28.76
CA PRO A 245 -41.77 3.74 -29.19
C PRO A 245 -42.40 4.97 -28.52
N GLY A 246 -42.81 5.97 -29.31
CA GLY A 246 -43.41 7.21 -28.77
C GLY A 246 -42.37 8.15 -28.15
N PRO A 247 -41.41 8.70 -28.93
CA PRO A 247 -40.30 9.51 -28.41
C PRO A 247 -40.73 10.87 -27.86
N VAL A 248 -41.98 11.28 -28.09
CA VAL A 248 -42.52 12.56 -27.66
C VAL A 248 -43.45 12.33 -26.49
N ILE A 249 -43.04 12.82 -25.32
CA ILE A 249 -43.88 12.83 -24.12
C ILE A 249 -44.51 14.22 -24.02
N GLY A 250 -45.83 14.26 -24.24
CA GLY A 250 -46.61 15.48 -24.06
C GLY A 250 -46.97 15.67 -22.59
N TRP A 251 -46.46 16.73 -21.99
CA TRP A 251 -46.92 17.20 -20.67
C TRP A 251 -47.72 18.49 -20.84
N ARG A 252 -48.91 18.54 -20.23
CA ARG A 252 -49.79 19.70 -20.24
C ARG A 252 -49.79 20.34 -18.85
N ILE A 253 -49.49 21.64 -18.81
CA ILE A 253 -49.64 22.47 -17.61
C ILE A 253 -51.01 23.13 -17.71
N ASP A 254 -51.93 22.71 -16.85
CA ASP A 254 -53.22 23.37 -16.74
C ASP A 254 -53.10 24.66 -15.93
N ASN A 255 -53.94 25.65 -16.22
CA ASN A 255 -54.10 26.85 -15.40
C ASN A 255 -52.83 27.72 -15.22
N PHE A 256 -51.93 27.72 -16.21
CA PHE A 256 -50.69 28.51 -16.20
C PHE A 256 -50.89 30.02 -15.91
N SER A 257 -52.06 30.59 -16.22
CA SER A 257 -52.37 32.02 -16.04
C SER A 257 -53.25 32.36 -14.84
N SER A 258 -53.72 31.39 -14.04
CA SER A 258 -54.46 31.69 -12.80
C SER A 258 -53.45 31.72 -11.65
N GLY A 259 -53.11 32.92 -11.19
CA GLY A 259 -51.95 33.23 -10.32
C GLY A 259 -51.94 32.67 -8.90
N GLU A 260 -52.33 31.42 -8.67
CA GLU A 260 -51.97 30.66 -7.46
C GLU A 260 -50.63 29.95 -7.71
N HIS A 261 -49.53 30.65 -7.41
CA HIS A 261 -48.16 30.15 -7.58
C HIS A 261 -47.53 29.72 -6.24
N ASP A 262 -48.23 28.87 -5.49
CA ASP A 262 -47.70 28.33 -4.23
C ASP A 262 -47.17 26.89 -4.35
N SER A 263 -47.09 26.33 -5.57
CA SER A 263 -46.47 25.01 -5.77
C SER A 263 -45.70 24.89 -7.08
N TYR A 264 -44.57 24.19 -7.02
CA TYR A 264 -43.77 23.84 -8.19
C TYR A 264 -44.53 22.83 -9.05
N TYR A 265 -44.65 23.10 -10.35
CA TYR A 265 -45.18 22.11 -11.30
C TYR A 265 -44.17 20.98 -11.49
N THR A 266 -44.56 19.78 -11.08
CA THR A 266 -43.77 18.55 -11.29
C THR A 266 -44.56 17.63 -12.21
N SER A 267 -43.95 17.15 -13.29
CA SER A 267 -44.58 16.12 -14.13
C SER A 267 -44.69 14.81 -13.37
N ASN A 268 -45.61 13.94 -13.78
CA ASN A 268 -45.59 12.56 -13.30
C ASN A 268 -44.32 11.87 -13.79
N SER A 269 -43.80 10.93 -13.01
CA SER A 269 -42.66 10.12 -13.40
C SER A 269 -42.99 9.27 -14.62
N PHE A 270 -42.04 9.12 -15.55
CA PHE A 270 -42.22 8.29 -16.75
C PHE A 270 -40.94 7.56 -17.13
N SER A 271 -41.06 6.49 -17.91
CA SER A 271 -39.92 5.73 -18.43
C SER A 271 -39.73 6.03 -19.91
N SER A 272 -38.50 6.34 -20.33
CA SER A 272 -38.14 6.54 -21.74
C SER A 272 -36.65 6.26 -21.97
N GLY A 273 -36.34 5.54 -23.05
CA GLY A 273 -34.97 5.17 -23.42
C GLY A 273 -34.24 4.36 -22.34
N GLY A 274 -34.92 3.40 -21.72
CA GLY A 274 -34.37 2.56 -20.64
C GLY A 274 -34.11 3.28 -19.30
N ARG A 275 -34.59 4.52 -19.12
CA ARG A 275 -34.41 5.31 -17.87
C ARG A 275 -35.76 5.79 -17.34
N ASN A 276 -35.82 6.00 -16.02
CA ASN A 276 -36.96 6.63 -15.33
C ASN A 276 -36.64 8.11 -15.09
N TRP A 277 -37.58 8.98 -15.44
CA TRP A 277 -37.52 10.43 -15.39
C TRP A 277 -38.58 10.99 -14.45
#